data_AF-A0A6G2KEB6-F1
#
_entry.id   AF-A0A6G2KEB6-F1
#
_cell.length_a   1.000
_cell.length_b   1.000
_cell.length_c   1.000
_cell.angle_alpha   90.00
_cell.angle_beta   90.00
_cell.angle_gamma   90.00
#
_symmetry.space_group_name_H-M   'P 1'
#
loop_
_entity.id
_entity.type
_entity.pdbx_description
1 polymer ?
#
loop_
_entity_poly.entity_id
_entity_poly.type
_entity_poly.pdbx_seq_one_letter_code
_entity_poly.pdbx_strand_id
1 'polypeptide(L)'
;MTDKVVIDNQSQGWANDNMKLIQNSYKQINHVKDLPDMTADSSDWLVAAYCIQNNCDMLTSDKGAYTAWLDHEIKGVRISVFGKGEQTIYKIQLVLY
;
A
#
# COMPACT_ATOMS: atom_id res chain seq x y z
N MET A 1 -3.28 7.05 -12.69
CA MET A 1 -3.02 7.08 -11.24
C MET A 1 -4.26 6.57 -10.56
N THR A 2 -4.11 5.62 -9.64
CA THR A 2 -5.21 5.13 -8.80
C THR A 2 -5.53 6.17 -7.74
N ASP A 3 -6.81 6.26 -7.38
CA ASP A 3 -7.31 7.14 -6.32
C ASP A 3 -7.51 6.40 -5.00
N LYS A 4 -7.14 5.12 -4.93
CA LYS A 4 -7.26 4.25 -3.76
C LYS A 4 -5.89 3.85 -3.23
N VAL A 5 -5.74 3.91 -1.92
CA VAL A 5 -4.55 3.46 -1.22
C VAL A 5 -4.89 2.55 -0.05
N VAL A 6 -4.08 1.52 0.13
CA VAL A 6 -4.10 0.66 1.32
C VAL A 6 -2.87 0.98 2.17
N ILE A 7 -3.10 1.29 3.44
CA ILE A 7 -2.07 1.57 4.43
C ILE A 7 -1.80 0.29 5.22
N ASP A 8 -0.57 -0.16 5.11
CA ASP A 8 -0.04 -1.27 5.88
C ASP A 8 -0.08 -0.97 7.39
N ASN A 9 -0.32 -1.98 8.21
CA ASN A 9 -0.51 -1.83 9.65
C ASN A 9 0.70 -1.19 10.33
N GLN A 10 1.92 -1.62 9.95
CA GLN A 10 3.18 -1.05 10.45
C GLN A 10 3.38 0.44 10.10
N SER A 11 2.67 0.95 9.09
CA SER A 11 2.73 2.35 8.66
C SER A 11 1.60 3.22 9.24
N GLN A 12 0.71 2.68 10.07
CA GLN A 12 -0.43 3.42 10.61
C GLN A 12 -0.02 4.63 11.44
N GLY A 13 1.00 4.51 12.29
CA GLY A 13 1.47 5.63 13.12
C GLY A 13 1.87 6.83 12.26
N TRP A 14 2.77 6.60 11.28
CA TRP A 14 3.17 7.63 10.32
C TRP A 14 1.99 8.17 9.52
N ALA A 15 1.09 7.30 9.07
CA ALA A 15 -0.05 7.70 8.26
C ALA A 15 -1.03 8.60 9.03
N ASN A 16 -1.24 8.35 10.32
CA ASN A 16 -2.08 9.19 11.17
C ASN A 16 -1.52 10.60 11.30
N ASP A 17 -0.20 10.72 11.51
CA ASP A 17 0.48 12.02 11.62
C ASP A 17 0.49 12.78 10.28
N ASN A 18 0.43 12.07 9.15
CA ASN A 18 0.56 12.61 7.80
C ASN A 18 -0.73 12.47 6.96
N MET A 19 -1.89 12.29 7.60
CA MET A 19 -3.13 11.97 6.89
C MET A 19 -3.51 13.01 5.82
N LYS A 20 -3.26 14.29 6.07
CA LYS A 20 -3.49 15.37 5.08
C LYS A 20 -2.69 15.16 3.80
N LEU A 21 -1.45 14.68 3.91
CA LEU A 21 -0.60 14.39 2.74
C LEU A 21 -1.17 13.24 1.91
N ILE A 22 -1.68 12.20 2.58
CA ILE A 22 -2.30 11.04 1.94
C ILE A 22 -3.60 11.47 1.24
N GLN A 23 -4.44 12.26 1.92
CA GLN A 23 -5.71 12.79 1.37
C GLN A 23 -5.51 13.71 0.17
N ASN A 24 -4.37 14.41 0.07
CA ASN A 24 -4.03 15.20 -1.11
C ASN A 24 -3.71 14.33 -2.33
N SER A 25 -3.35 13.05 -2.11
CA SER A 25 -2.94 12.12 -3.17
C SER A 25 -4.02 11.08 -3.52
N TYR A 26 -4.90 10.75 -2.58
CA TYR A 26 -5.88 9.68 -2.71
C TYR A 26 -7.26 10.11 -2.21
N LYS A 27 -8.30 9.61 -2.88
CA LYS A 27 -9.70 9.81 -2.49
C LYS A 27 -10.19 8.73 -1.54
N GLN A 28 -9.69 7.51 -1.70
CA GLN A 28 -10.07 6.35 -0.90
C GLN A 28 -8.84 5.86 -0.13
N ILE A 29 -8.94 5.84 1.19
CA ILE A 29 -7.86 5.44 2.09
C ILE A 29 -8.39 4.33 2.96
N ASN A 30 -7.83 3.13 2.80
CA ASN A 30 -8.16 1.96 3.60
C ASN A 30 -6.95 1.54 4.42
N HIS A 31 -7.17 1.00 5.61
CA HIS A 31 -6.12 0.29 6.33
C HIS A 31 -6.28 -1.21 6.11
N VAL A 32 -5.17 -1.98 6.09
CA VAL A 32 -5.22 -3.44 5.88
C VAL A 32 -6.22 -4.12 6.80
N LYS A 33 -6.22 -3.77 8.09
CA LYS A 33 -7.14 -4.31 9.12
C LYS A 33 -8.62 -4.02 8.89
N ASP A 34 -8.96 -3.03 8.06
CA ASP A 34 -10.34 -2.60 7.79
C ASP A 34 -10.88 -3.22 6.49
N LEU A 35 -10.06 -4.00 5.77
CA LEU A 35 -10.46 -4.69 4.56
C LEU A 35 -11.24 -5.98 4.88
N PRO A 36 -12.21 -6.39 4.02
CA PRO A 36 -12.94 -7.64 4.20
C PRO A 36 -11.99 -8.83 4.33
N ASP A 37 -12.24 -9.67 5.33
CA ASP A 37 -11.48 -10.90 5.60
C ASP A 37 -9.97 -10.70 5.85
N MET A 38 -9.56 -9.47 6.21
CA MET A 38 -8.18 -9.14 6.57
C MET A 38 -8.06 -8.79 8.06
N THR A 39 -6.93 -9.17 8.63
CA THR A 39 -6.48 -8.73 9.96
C THR A 39 -5.25 -7.83 9.83
N ALA A 40 -4.84 -7.21 10.94
CA ALA A 40 -3.61 -6.42 11.01
C ALA A 40 -2.34 -7.21 10.63
N ASP A 41 -2.37 -8.53 10.76
CA ASP A 41 -1.25 -9.45 10.48
C ASP A 41 -1.45 -10.19 9.14
N SER A 42 -2.35 -9.70 8.28
CA SER A 42 -2.54 -10.26 6.94
C SER A 42 -1.22 -10.24 6.17
N SER A 43 -0.94 -11.32 5.46
CA SER A 43 0.30 -11.43 4.69
C SER A 43 0.34 -10.44 3.53
N ASP A 44 1.56 -10.03 3.14
CA ASP A 44 1.78 -9.18 1.97
C ASP A 44 1.14 -9.77 0.71
N TRP A 45 1.09 -11.10 0.58
CA TRP A 45 0.46 -11.78 -0.56
C TRP A 45 -1.04 -11.50 -0.64
N LEU A 46 -1.74 -11.49 0.50
CA LEU A 46 -3.17 -11.21 0.55
C LEU A 46 -3.46 -9.72 0.27
N VAL A 47 -2.65 -8.83 0.83
CA VAL A 47 -2.74 -7.38 0.59
C VAL A 47 -2.45 -7.06 -0.89
N ALA A 48 -1.43 -7.69 -1.47
CA ALA A 48 -1.10 -7.58 -2.88
C ALA A 48 -2.25 -8.05 -3.77
N ALA A 49 -2.80 -9.24 -3.49
CA ALA A 49 -3.94 -9.79 -4.23
C ALA A 49 -5.13 -8.81 -4.24
N TYR A 50 -5.45 -8.26 -3.06
CA TYR A 50 -6.50 -7.27 -2.94
C TYR A 50 -6.22 -6.02 -3.77
N CYS A 51 -5.00 -5.47 -3.70
CA CYS A 51 -4.69 -4.26 -4.46
C CYS A 51 -4.59 -4.47 -5.97
N ILE A 52 -4.19 -5.65 -6.42
CA ILE A 52 -4.26 -6.04 -7.83
C ILE A 52 -5.71 -6.05 -8.30
N GLN A 53 -6.61 -6.69 -7.56
CA GLN A 53 -8.02 -6.79 -7.92
C GLN A 53 -8.77 -5.45 -7.83
N ASN A 54 -8.38 -4.60 -6.87
CA ASN A 54 -9.08 -3.36 -6.54
C ASN A 54 -8.41 -2.10 -7.07
N ASN A 55 -7.33 -2.25 -7.85
CA ASN A 55 -6.52 -1.17 -8.40
C ASN A 55 -6.12 -0.13 -7.33
N CYS A 56 -5.47 -0.57 -6.26
CA CYS A 56 -4.89 0.33 -5.24
C CYS A 56 -3.37 0.39 -5.27
N ASP A 57 -2.87 1.53 -4.81
CA ASP A 57 -1.50 1.67 -4.34
C ASP A 57 -1.40 1.15 -2.89
N MET A 58 -0.21 0.76 -2.45
CA MET A 58 0.06 0.39 -1.05
C MET A 58 1.11 1.31 -0.45
N LEU A 59 0.85 1.79 0.77
CA LEU A 59 1.83 2.50 1.60
C LEU A 59 2.32 1.56 2.70
N THR A 60 3.63 1.38 2.75
CA THR A 60 4.29 0.50 3.72
C THR A 60 5.68 1.00 4.08
N SER A 61 6.16 0.66 5.28
CA SER A 61 7.55 0.86 5.70
C SER A 61 8.43 -0.32 5.34
N ASP A 62 7.84 -1.47 4.98
CA ASP A 62 8.57 -2.61 4.47
C ASP A 62 8.82 -2.46 2.96
N LYS A 63 10.08 -2.25 2.62
CA LYS A 63 10.50 -2.26 1.21
C LYS A 63 10.34 -3.64 0.59
N GLY A 64 10.27 -4.74 1.35
CA GLY A 64 10.16 -6.11 0.85
C GLY A 64 8.78 -6.47 0.30
N ALA A 65 7.70 -5.86 0.80
CA ALA A 65 6.32 -6.20 0.49
C ALA A 65 5.97 -6.30 -1.02
N TYR A 66 6.72 -5.63 -1.90
CA TYR A 66 6.50 -5.73 -3.35
C TYR A 66 6.78 -7.12 -3.94
N THR A 67 7.60 -7.96 -3.28
CA THR A 67 7.90 -9.30 -3.81
C THR A 67 6.62 -10.11 -3.94
N ALA A 68 5.73 -9.99 -2.96
CA ALA A 68 4.43 -10.65 -2.97
C ALA A 68 3.55 -10.21 -4.15
N TRP A 69 3.73 -8.98 -4.66
CA TRP A 69 3.01 -8.50 -5.83
C TRP A 69 3.52 -9.15 -7.10
N LEU A 70 4.85 -9.34 -7.21
CA LEU A 70 5.48 -10.00 -8.36
C LEU A 70 5.12 -11.49 -8.44
N ASP A 71 4.84 -12.13 -7.31
CA ASP A 71 4.38 -13.52 -7.24
C ASP A 71 2.97 -13.72 -7.83
N HIS A 72 2.21 -12.64 -8.04
CA HIS A 72 0.88 -12.66 -8.71
C HIS A 72 0.95 -12.49 -10.24
N GLU A 73 2.09 -12.81 -10.86
CA GLU A 73 2.29 -12.75 -12.31
C GLU A 73 1.96 -11.39 -12.98
N ILE A 74 2.04 -10.30 -12.20
CA ILE A 74 1.83 -8.96 -12.74
C ILE A 74 3.02 -8.54 -13.62
N LYS A 75 2.77 -7.63 -14.57
CA LYS A 75 3.82 -7.15 -15.48
C LYS A 75 4.96 -6.40 -14.78
N GLY A 76 4.67 -5.78 -13.64
CA GLY A 76 5.67 -5.07 -12.85
C GLY A 76 5.06 -4.16 -11.80
N VAL A 77 5.92 -3.74 -10.89
CA VAL A 77 5.60 -2.78 -9.83
C VAL A 77 6.49 -1.56 -9.94
N ARG A 78 5.93 -0.41 -9.59
CA ARG A 78 6.70 0.81 -9.34
C ARG A 78 6.80 1.03 -7.83
N ILE A 79 8.02 1.14 -7.34
CA ILE A 79 8.29 1.47 -5.95
C ILE A 79 8.87 2.88 -5.91
N SER A 80 8.32 3.72 -5.05
CA SER A 80 8.79 5.10 -4.86
C SER A 80 8.73 5.48 -3.39
N VAL A 81 9.53 6.45 -2.96
CA VAL A 81 9.36 7.03 -1.62
C VAL A 81 8.13 7.94 -1.65
N PHE A 82 7.17 7.66 -0.76
CA PHE A 82 5.99 8.50 -0.57
C PHE A 82 6.22 9.55 0.52
N GLY A 83 6.88 9.14 1.60
CA GLY A 83 7.13 9.99 2.75
C GLY A 83 8.32 9.54 3.56
N LYS A 84 8.81 10.44 4.42
CA LYS A 84 9.91 10.17 5.35
C LYS A 84 9.49 10.57 6.77
N GLY A 85 9.97 9.82 7.74
CA GLY A 85 9.86 10.07 9.17
C GLY A 85 10.95 9.28 9.90
N GLU A 86 10.62 8.69 11.05
CA GLU A 86 11.50 7.69 11.70
C GLU A 86 11.75 6.47 10.81
N GLN A 87 10.78 6.14 9.95
CA GLN A 87 10.89 5.15 8.89
C GLN A 87 10.58 5.80 7.53
N THR A 88 11.17 5.25 6.47
CA THR A 88 10.80 5.63 5.09
C THR A 88 9.51 4.92 4.72
N ILE A 89 8.54 5.65 4.19
CA ILE A 89 7.31 5.09 3.68
C ILE A 89 7.41 4.96 2.17
N TYR A 90 7.31 3.73 1.70
CA TYR A 90 7.29 3.38 0.30
C TYR A 90 5.87 3.34 -0.21
N LYS A 91 5.70 3.79 -1.45
CA LYS A 91 4.52 3.55 -2.27
C LYS A 91 4.83 2.47 -3.30
N ILE A 92 4.03 1.41 -3.26
CA ILE A 92 4.03 0.33 -4.25
C ILE A 92 2.82 0.53 -5.16
N GLN A 93 3.05 0.47 -6.48
CA GLN A 93 2.02 0.68 -7.51
C GLN A 93 2.11 -0.39 -8.59
N LEU A 94 0.98 -0.74 -9.20
CA LEU A 94 0.96 -1.56 -10.42
C LEU A 94 1.44 -0.75 -11.63
N VAL A 95 2.21 -1.40 -12.49
CA VAL A 95 2.50 -0.89 -13.84
C VAL A 95 1.46 -1.49 -14.80
N LEU A 96 0.39 -0.73 -15.06
CA LEU A 96 -0.57 -1.03 -16.12
C LEU A 96 -0.12 -0.30 -17.40
N TYR A 97 -0.15 -0.99 -18.54
CA TYR A 97 0.17 -0.44 -19.87
C TYR A 97 -1.05 0.22 -20.48
#